data_AF-A0A7V9T2T8-F1
#
_entry.id   AF-A0A7V9T2T8-F1
#
_cell.length_a   1.000
_cell.length_b   1.000
_cell.length_c   1.000
_cell.angle_alpha   90.00
_cell.angle_beta   90.00
_cell.angle_gamma   90.00
#
_symmetry.space_group_name_H-M   'P 1'
#
loop_
_entity.id
_entity.type
_entity.pdbx_description
1 polymer ?
#
loop_
_entity_poly.entity_id
_entity_poly.type
_entity_poly.pdbx_seq_one_letter_code
_entity_poly.pdbx_strand_id
1 'polypeptide(L)' 'MRGLGLEAVAIARGNVELRGWVSSRATRALAARVVRAVPGIDTVTNNILVRGEDDLTPHDEPA' A
#
# COMPACT_ATOMS: atom_id res chain seq x y z
N MET A 1 -17.83 6.96 5.58
CA MET A 1 -16.49 7.38 5.10
C MET A 1 -15.51 6.31 5.55
N ARG A 2 -14.81 5.61 4.63
CA ARG A 2 -13.78 4.65 5.06
C ARG A 2 -12.63 5.45 5.69
N GLY A 3 -12.33 5.18 6.95
CA GLY A 3 -11.25 5.85 7.67
C GLY A 3 -9.88 5.65 7.00
N LEU A 4 -8.88 6.42 7.44
CA LEU A 4 -7.49 6.07 7.18
C LEU A 4 -7.18 4.76 7.91
N GLY A 5 -6.34 3.93 7.31
CA GLY A 5 -5.98 2.63 7.88
C GLY A 5 -5.05 1.89 6.94
N LEU A 6 -4.06 1.21 7.49
CA LEU A 6 -3.07 0.45 6.77
C LEU A 6 -3.00 -0.94 7.36
N GLU A 7 -2.97 -1.95 6.51
CA GLU A 7 -2.86 -3.35 6.86
C GLU A 7 -1.68 -3.98 6.10
N ALA A 8 -0.93 -4.83 6.79
CA ALA A 8 0.13 -5.65 6.23
C ALA A 8 -0.25 -7.13 6.41
N VAL A 9 -0.34 -7.87 5.31
CA VAL A 9 -0.74 -9.28 5.32
C VAL A 9 0.37 -10.11 4.72
N ALA A 10 0.84 -11.13 5.46
CA ALA A 10 1.71 -12.15 4.90
C ALA A 10 0.88 -13.07 4.00
N ILE A 11 1.20 -13.09 2.70
CA ILE A 11 0.46 -13.90 1.70
C ILE A 11 1.23 -15.17 1.33
N ALA A 12 2.55 -15.18 1.53
CA ALA A 12 3.40 -16.36 1.47
C ALA A 12 4.66 -16.11 2.31
N ARG A 13 5.52 -17.13 2.46
CA ARG A 13 6.83 -16.96 3.09
C ARG A 13 7.61 -15.89 2.34
N GLY A 14 8.06 -14.86 3.06
CA GLY A 14 8.80 -13.74 2.50
C GLY A 14 7.99 -12.74 1.68
N ASN A 15 6.68 -12.96 1.49
CA ASN A 15 5.85 -12.12 0.63
C ASN A 15 4.76 -11.42 1.46
N VAL A 16 4.79 -10.08 1.45
CA VAL A 16 3.83 -9.25 2.16
C VAL A 16 3.06 -8.37 1.19
N GLU A 17 1.76 -8.29 1.38
CA GLU A 17 0.89 -7.31 0.74
C GLU A 17 0.59 -6.18 1.73
N LEU A 18 0.74 -4.94 1.27
CA LEU A 18 0.31 -3.73 1.97
C LEU A 18 -0.94 -3.17 1.32
N ARG A 19 -2.00 -2.93 2.10
CA ARG A 19 -3.25 -2.35 1.60
C ARG A 19 -3.85 -1.34 2.57
N GLY A 20 -4.73 -0.50 2.06
CA GLY A 20 -5.46 0.49 2.84
C GLY A 20 -5.25 1.90 2.34
N TRP A 21 -5.63 2.88 3.15
CA TRP A 21 -5.71 4.28 2.79
C TRP A 21 -4.87 5.15 3.71
N VAL A 22 -4.04 6.00 3.10
CA VAL A 22 -3.18 6.95 3.79
C VAL A 22 -3.45 8.37 3.31
N SER A 23 -2.98 9.35 4.07
CA SER A 23 -3.14 10.78 3.76
C SER A 23 -2.10 11.32 2.79
N SER A 24 -1.01 10.59 2.50
CA SER A 24 0.06 11.11 1.64
C SER A 24 0.88 10.03 0.92
N ARG A 25 1.47 10.41 -0.23
CA ARG A 25 2.46 9.60 -0.95
C ARG A 25 3.67 9.23 -0.08
N ALA A 26 4.10 10.16 0.77
CA ALA A 26 5.23 9.94 1.67
C ALA A 26 4.96 8.79 2.64
N THR A 27 3.75 8.72 3.22
CA THR A 27 3.32 7.62 4.08
C THR A 27 3.27 6.29 3.32
N ARG A 28 2.71 6.28 2.09
CA ARG A 28 2.70 5.09 1.21
C ARG A 28 4.11 4.56 0.94
N ALA A 29 5.04 5.46 0.61
CA ALA A 29 6.43 5.09 0.31
C ALA A 29 7.19 4.62 1.55
N LEU A 30 6.98 5.28 2.69
CA LEU A 30 7.61 4.91 3.95
C LEU A 30 7.16 3.53 4.41
N ALA A 31 5.85 3.22 4.34
CA ALA A 31 5.32 1.92 4.72
C ALA A 31 5.98 0.78 3.93
N ALA A 32 6.09 0.91 2.61
CA ALA A 32 6.77 -0.08 1.78
C ALA A 32 8.25 -0.24 2.15
N ARG A 33 8.95 0.86 2.43
CA ARG A 33 10.35 0.83 2.83
C ARG A 33 10.55 0.13 4.17
N VAL A 34 9.69 0.41 5.15
CA VAL A 34 9.73 -0.22 6.47
C VAL A 34 9.52 -1.72 6.37
N VAL A 35 8.50 -2.18 5.63
CA VAL A 35 8.25 -3.62 5.46
C VAL A 35 9.40 -4.31 4.72
N ARG A 36 9.96 -3.69 3.68
CA ARG A 36 11.11 -4.25 2.95
C ARG A 36 12.38 -4.38 3.82
N ALA A 37 12.48 -3.60 4.89
CA ALA A 37 13.63 -3.66 5.79
C ALA A 37 13.52 -4.81 6.83
N VAL A 38 12.37 -5.48 6.92
CA VAL A 38 12.18 -6.59 7.85
C VAL A 38 12.96 -7.81 7.36
N PRO A 39 13.84 -8.42 8.17
CA PRO A 39 14.57 -9.62 7.78
C PRO A 39 13.64 -10.77 7.39
N GLY A 40 13.97 -11.43 6.27
CA GLY A 40 13.17 -12.53 5.73
C GLY A 40 11.98 -12.09 4.88
N ILE A 41 11.85 -10.79 4.56
CA ILE A 41 10.96 -10.30 3.50
C ILE A 41 11.71 -10.25 2.18
N ASP A 42 11.19 -10.97 1.20
CA ASP A 42 11.72 -11.05 -0.17
C ASP A 42 10.97 -10.09 -1.10
N THR A 43 9.63 -10.03 -0.98
CA THR A 43 8.77 -9.23 -1.86
C THR A 43 7.72 -8.45 -1.08
N VAL A 44 7.49 -7.20 -1.51
CA VAL A 44 6.42 -6.35 -0.98
C VAL A 44 5.56 -5.83 -2.14
N THR A 45 4.30 -6.24 -2.16
CA THR A 45 3.26 -5.69 -3.05
C THR A 45 2.59 -4.51 -2.35
N ASN A 46 2.72 -3.31 -2.92
CA ASN A 46 2.19 -2.08 -2.31
C ASN A 46 0.92 -1.61 -3.01
N ASN A 47 -0.23 -1.93 -2.42
CA ASN A 47 -1.58 -1.54 -2.87
C ASN A 47 -2.17 -0.44 -1.97
N ILE A 48 -1.34 0.35 -1.31
CA ILE A 48 -1.79 1.48 -0.49
C ILE A 48 -2.28 2.61 -1.40
N LEU A 49 -3.47 3.13 -1.09
CA LEU A 49 -4.09 4.25 -1.79
C LEU A 49 -3.94 5.54 -0.98
N VAL A 50 -3.77 6.66 -1.68
CA VAL A 50 -3.63 8.01 -1.12
C VAL A 50 -4.93 8.76 -1.30
N ARG A 51 -5.53 9.18 -0.19
CA ARG A 51 -6.75 9.99 -0.17
C ARG A 51 -6.59 11.27 -0.97
N GLY A 52 -7.61 11.61 -1.75
CA GLY A 52 -7.65 12.78 -2.62
C GLY A 52 -6.84 12.65 -3.92
N GLU A 53 -5.84 11.78 -3.97
CA GLU A 53 -5.07 11.51 -5.19
C GLU A 53 -5.68 10.34 -5.95
N ASP A 54 -5.74 9.18 -5.32
CA ASP A 54 -6.23 7.94 -5.93
C ASP A 54 -7.77 7.87 -5.91
N ASP A 55 -8.42 8.81 -5.20
CA ASP A 55 -9.88 9.01 -5.26
C ASP A 55 -10.31 9.72 -6.57
N LEU A 56 -9.39 10.45 -7.22
CA LEU A 56 -9.65 11.25 -8.42
C LEU A 56 -9.24 10.55 -9.71
N THR A 57 -8.50 9.45 -9.65
CA THR A 57 -8.19 8.62 -10.81
C THR A 57 -9.41 7.81 -11.20
N PRO A 58 -10.09 8.10 -12.33
CA PRO A 58 -11.08 7.20 -12.88
C PRO A 58 -10.31 5.96 -13.33
N HIS A 59 -10.49 4.84 -12.64
CA HIS A 59 -9.90 3.55 -13.02
C HIS A 59 -10.56 2.92 -14.26
N ASP A 60 -11.50 3.64 -14.89
CA ASP A 60 -12.35 3.17 -15.98
C ASP A 60 -12.09 3.88 -17.33
N GLU A 61 -10.91 4.44 -17.58
CA GLU A 61 -10.53 4.83 -18.95
C GLU A 61 -10.16 3.57 -19.76
N PRO A 62 -10.95 3.16 -20.78
CA PRO A 62 -10.57 2.06 -21.65
C PRO A 62 -9.33 2.46 -22.47
N ALA A 63 -8.34 1.57 -22.47
CA ALA A 63 -7.12 1.67 -23.28
C ALA A 63 -7.39 1.56 -24.78
#